data_AF-A0A9W9VR40-F1
#
_entry.id   AF-A0A9W9VR40-F1
#
_cell.length_a   1.000
_cell.length_b   1.000
_cell.length_c   1.000
_cell.angle_alpha   90.00
_cell.angle_beta   90.00
_cell.angle_gamma   90.00
#
_symmetry.space_group_name_H-M   'P 1'
#
loop_
_entity.id
_entity.type
_entity.pdbx_description
1 polymer ?
#
loop_
_entity_poly.entity_id
_entity_poly.type
_entity_poly.pdbx_seq_one_letter_code
_entity_poly.pdbx_strand_id
1 'polypeptide(L)'
;MSESKEFTLQEVTGHNTKKDLYMVIHDKVYDCTSFVDEHPGGEEVLLDVGGQDGTEAFEDVGHSDEAREILDGLLVGNVKRMPGDPEPKSHGATSSSSATTASSGGFGVGLYAIILIGGAIAYGAYNYLEAQKAQQ
;
A
#
# COMPACT_ATOMS: atom_id res chain seq x y z
N MET A 1 15.54 -21.50 -15.73
CA MET A 1 14.19 -21.91 -15.29
C MET A 1 14.12 -21.59 -13.81
N SER A 2 13.75 -20.36 -13.47
CA SER A 2 13.58 -19.98 -12.07
C SER A 2 12.29 -20.64 -11.59
N GLU A 3 12.40 -21.48 -10.55
CA GLU A 3 11.25 -22.10 -9.91
C GLU A 3 10.42 -20.99 -9.25
N SER A 4 9.34 -20.54 -9.91
CA SER A 4 8.43 -19.57 -9.32
C SER A 4 7.70 -20.23 -8.16
N LYS A 5 8.11 -19.90 -6.94
CA LYS A 5 7.51 -20.43 -5.72
C LYS A 5 6.05 -19.95 -5.64
N GLU A 6 5.12 -20.86 -5.36
CA GLU A 6 3.72 -20.51 -5.15
C GLU A 6 3.50 -20.17 -3.68
N PHE A 7 2.90 -19.01 -3.42
CA PHE A 7 2.56 -18.56 -2.06
C PHE A 7 1.06 -18.39 -1.93
N THR A 8 0.50 -18.70 -0.76
CA THR A 8 -0.90 -18.36 -0.46
C THR A 8 -1.01 -16.96 0.12
N LEU A 9 -2.19 -16.33 -0.02
CA LEU A 9 -2.43 -15.00 0.54
C LEU A 9 -2.27 -15.01 2.07
N GLN A 10 -2.68 -16.10 2.74
CA GLN A 10 -2.49 -16.30 4.17
C GLN A 10 -1.01 -16.37 4.58
N GLU A 11 -0.15 -16.98 3.76
CA GLU A 11 1.29 -16.99 4.01
C GLU A 11 1.85 -15.57 3.91
N VAL A 12 1.51 -14.85 2.83
CA VAL A 12 1.97 -13.47 2.65
C VAL A 12 1.54 -12.57 3.82
N THR A 13 0.31 -12.72 4.34
CA THR A 13 -0.16 -11.96 5.51
C THR A 13 0.66 -12.16 6.79
N GLY A 14 1.35 -13.30 6.93
CA GLY A 14 2.28 -13.52 8.05
C GLY A 14 3.58 -12.71 7.95
N HIS A 15 3.92 -12.23 6.75
CA HIS A 15 5.15 -11.52 6.42
C HIS A 15 4.91 -10.00 6.34
N ASN A 16 4.60 -9.37 7.48
CA ASN A 16 4.25 -7.95 7.57
C ASN A 16 5.18 -7.14 8.48
N THR A 17 6.41 -7.60 8.69
CA THR A 17 7.37 -6.94 9.59
C THR A 17 8.56 -6.40 8.84
N LYS A 18 9.25 -5.41 9.42
CA LYS A 18 10.42 -4.76 8.79
C LYS A 18 11.51 -5.72 8.31
N LYS A 19 11.67 -6.86 8.99
CA LYS A 19 12.71 -7.86 8.71
C LYS A 19 12.19 -9.04 7.89
N ASP A 20 10.93 -9.00 7.51
CA ASP A 20 10.20 -10.09 6.86
C ASP A 20 8.91 -9.48 6.29
N LEU A 21 9.05 -8.76 5.17
CA LEU A 21 7.99 -7.98 4.54
C LEU A 21 7.74 -8.45 3.13
N TYR A 22 6.64 -9.17 2.93
CA TYR A 22 6.19 -9.58 1.60
C TYR A 22 4.99 -8.76 1.19
N MET A 23 4.86 -8.48 -0.10
CA MET A 23 3.66 -7.87 -0.64
C MET A 23 3.24 -8.54 -1.94
N VAL A 24 1.96 -8.45 -2.26
CA VAL A 24 1.43 -8.90 -3.54
C VAL A 24 1.20 -7.70 -4.44
N ILE A 25 1.79 -7.71 -5.63
CA ILE A 25 1.49 -6.73 -6.69
C ILE A 25 1.22 -7.52 -7.98
N HIS A 26 0.09 -7.27 -8.65
CA HIS A 26 -0.27 -7.94 -9.92
C HIS A 26 -0.12 -9.48 -9.87
N ASP A 27 -0.67 -10.10 -8.81
CA ASP A 27 -0.59 -11.57 -8.55
C ASP A 27 0.81 -12.15 -8.33
N LYS A 28 1.80 -11.29 -8.14
CA LYS A 28 3.18 -11.67 -7.87
C LYS A 28 3.55 -11.32 -6.45
N VAL A 29 4.34 -12.16 -5.82
CA VAL A 29 4.83 -11.96 -4.46
C VAL A 29 6.24 -11.44 -4.52
N TYR A 30 6.46 -10.33 -3.82
CA TYR A 30 7.73 -9.63 -3.75
C TYR A 30 8.23 -9.59 -2.31
N ASP A 31 9.52 -9.86 -2.14
CA ASP A 31 10.20 -9.71 -0.84
C ASP A 31 10.85 -8.34 -0.78
N CYS A 32 10.21 -7.41 -0.06
CA CYS A 32 10.70 -6.05 0.08
C CYS A 32 11.55 -5.86 1.34
N THR A 33 11.87 -6.92 2.08
CA THR A 33 12.62 -6.87 3.35
C THR A 33 13.93 -6.10 3.22
N SER A 34 14.67 -6.31 2.15
CA SER A 34 15.97 -5.64 1.92
C SER A 34 15.82 -4.22 1.39
N PHE A 35 14.61 -3.83 0.97
CA PHE A 35 14.31 -2.54 0.34
C PHE A 35 13.54 -1.59 1.27
N VAL A 36 13.08 -2.05 2.43
CA VAL A 36 12.25 -1.25 3.36
C VAL A 36 12.92 0.09 3.73
N ASP A 37 14.21 0.07 4.08
CA ASP A 37 14.95 1.28 4.48
C ASP A 37 15.45 2.10 3.27
N GLU A 38 15.47 1.51 2.06
CA GLU A 38 15.87 2.20 0.82
C GLU A 38 14.68 2.79 0.04
N HIS A 39 13.44 2.51 0.47
CA HIS A 39 12.26 2.99 -0.20
C HIS A 39 12.12 4.53 -0.07
N PRO A 40 12.11 5.28 -1.19
CA PRO A 40 12.03 6.74 -1.16
C PRO A 40 10.72 7.29 -0.59
N GLY A 41 9.64 6.50 -0.59
CA GLY A 41 8.37 6.85 0.06
C GLY A 41 8.33 6.56 1.57
N GLY A 42 9.41 6.01 2.14
CA GLY A 42 9.53 5.63 3.54
C GLY A 42 9.08 4.20 3.83
N GLU A 43 9.53 3.65 4.96
CA GLU A 43 9.20 2.31 5.43
C GLU A 43 7.74 2.16 5.87
N GLU A 44 7.13 3.25 6.35
CA GLU A 44 5.81 3.24 6.98
C GLU A 44 4.73 2.79 5.99
N VAL A 45 4.82 3.26 4.74
CA VAL A 45 3.88 2.89 3.69
C VAL A 45 4.05 1.44 3.23
N LEU A 46 5.26 0.89 3.28
CA LEU A 46 5.48 -0.54 3.00
C LEU A 46 4.91 -1.42 4.11
N LEU A 47 5.07 -1.02 5.37
CA LEU A 47 4.55 -1.76 6.51
C LEU A 47 3.02 -1.73 6.55
N ASP A 48 2.40 -0.63 6.13
CA ASP A 48 0.94 -0.50 6.07
C ASP A 48 0.33 -1.46 5.05
N VAL A 49 0.95 -1.59 3.86
CA VAL A 49 0.54 -2.55 2.82
C VAL A 49 1.26 -3.91 2.90
N GLY A 50 2.05 -4.11 3.94
CA GLY A 50 2.82 -5.33 4.16
C GLY A 50 1.92 -6.52 4.45
N GLY A 51 2.18 -7.64 3.80
CA GLY A 51 1.42 -8.87 3.93
C GLY A 51 0.07 -8.88 3.20
N GLN A 52 -0.20 -7.91 2.33
CA GLN A 52 -1.44 -7.82 1.56
C GLN A 52 -1.19 -7.48 0.08
N ASP A 53 -2.29 -7.36 -0.68
CA ASP A 53 -2.27 -6.95 -2.08
C ASP A 53 -2.14 -5.41 -2.17
N GLY A 54 -0.92 -4.97 -2.43
CA GLY A 54 -0.56 -3.56 -2.56
C GLY A 54 -0.69 -3.03 -3.99
N THR A 55 -1.29 -3.78 -4.92
CA THR A 55 -1.38 -3.40 -6.34
C THR A 55 -2.00 -2.01 -6.52
N GLU A 56 -3.07 -1.72 -5.80
CA GLU A 56 -3.76 -0.43 -5.89
C GLU A 56 -2.89 0.71 -5.36
N ALA A 57 -2.26 0.54 -4.19
CA ALA A 57 -1.36 1.54 -3.63
C ALA A 57 -0.14 1.79 -4.53
N PHE A 58 0.41 0.74 -5.12
CA PHE A 58 1.57 0.85 -6.02
C PHE A 58 1.23 1.63 -7.31
N GLU A 59 0.08 1.36 -7.91
CA GLU A 59 -0.36 2.01 -9.15
C GLU A 59 -0.89 3.43 -8.91
N ASP A 60 -1.57 3.70 -7.78
CA ASP A 60 -2.08 5.03 -7.42
C ASP A 60 -0.95 6.06 -7.23
N VAL A 61 0.17 5.62 -6.63
CA VAL A 61 1.37 6.44 -6.48
C VAL A 61 2.03 6.76 -7.83
N GLY A 62 1.89 5.89 -8.83
CA GLY A 62 2.47 6.08 -10.17
C GLY A 62 3.99 5.93 -10.19
N HIS A 63 4.50 4.80 -9.69
CA HIS A 63 5.94 4.49 -9.72
C HIS A 63 6.54 4.53 -11.13
N SER A 64 7.78 5.00 -11.25
CA SER A 64 8.53 5.06 -12.52
C SER A 64 8.90 3.67 -13.04
N ASP A 65 9.27 3.59 -14.32
CA ASP A 65 9.72 2.32 -14.93
C ASP A 65 10.95 1.75 -14.20
N GLU A 66 11.90 2.59 -13.80
CA GLU A 66 13.07 2.17 -13.00
C GLU A 66 12.66 1.52 -11.66
N ALA A 67 11.63 2.05 -10.98
CA ALA A 67 11.12 1.47 -9.73
C ALA A 67 10.47 0.10 -9.98
N ARG A 68 9.84 -0.09 -11.13
CA ARG A 68 9.28 -1.39 -11.55
C ARG A 68 10.38 -2.40 -11.88
N GLU A 69 11.52 -1.97 -12.42
CA GLU A 69 12.68 -2.85 -12.61
C GLU A 69 13.29 -3.30 -11.29
N ILE A 70 13.39 -2.40 -10.31
CA ILE A 70 13.80 -2.76 -8.93
C ILE A 70 12.82 -3.79 -8.35
N LEU A 71 11.52 -3.56 -8.51
CA LEU A 71 10.48 -4.46 -8.04
C LEU A 71 10.62 -5.87 -8.66
N ASP A 72 10.91 -5.97 -9.97
CA ASP A 72 11.11 -7.27 -10.63
C ASP A 72 12.28 -8.06 -10.02
N GLY A 73 13.33 -7.37 -9.58
CA GLY A 73 14.46 -7.98 -8.86
C GLY A 73 14.11 -8.55 -7.48
N LEU A 74 13.00 -8.10 -6.87
CA LEU A 74 12.50 -8.55 -5.58
C LEU A 74 11.47 -9.70 -5.70
N LEU A 75 11.20 -10.16 -6.92
CA LEU A 75 10.21 -11.22 -7.19
C LEU A 75 10.65 -12.55 -6.58
N VAL A 76 9.86 -13.07 -5.64
CA VAL A 76 10.10 -14.38 -5.02
C VAL A 76 9.17 -15.46 -5.57
N GLY A 77 8.02 -15.08 -6.11
CA GLY A 77 7.02 -16.06 -6.56
C GLY A 77 5.71 -15.47 -7.04
N ASN A 78 4.72 -16.34 -7.20
CA ASN A 78 3.36 -15.97 -7.59
C ASN A 78 2.37 -16.34 -6.50
N VAL A 79 1.28 -15.57 -6.38
CA VAL A 79 0.22 -15.89 -5.42
C VAL A 79 -0.71 -16.95 -6.00
N LYS A 80 -1.06 -17.95 -5.20
CA LYS A 80 -2.03 -19.00 -5.53
C LYS A 80 -3.39 -18.60 -4.98
N ARG A 81 -4.21 -17.93 -5.78
CA ARG A 81 -5.59 -17.56 -5.37
C ARG A 81 -6.47 -18.80 -5.31
N MET A 82 -7.17 -18.97 -4.18
CA MET A 82 -8.19 -20.01 -4.02
C MET A 82 -9.59 -19.44 -4.34
N PRO A 83 -10.58 -20.26 -4.73
CA PRO A 83 -11.95 -19.80 -4.96
C PRO A 83 -12.56 -19.30 -3.63
N GLY A 84 -12.54 -17.98 -3.43
CA GLY A 84 -12.95 -17.30 -2.20
C GLY A 84 -12.06 -16.13 -1.78
N ASP A 85 -10.82 -16.06 -2.30
CA ASP A 85 -9.94 -14.90 -2.13
C ASP A 85 -10.47 -13.67 -2.90
N PRO A 86 -10.16 -12.45 -2.45
CA PRO A 86 -10.50 -11.24 -3.20
C PRO A 86 -9.99 -11.37 -4.63
N GLU A 87 -10.79 -10.96 -5.62
CA GLU A 87 -10.39 -11.06 -7.03
C GLU A 87 -9.11 -10.24 -7.29
N PRO A 88 -8.23 -10.71 -8.20
CA PRO A 88 -7.11 -9.91 -8.64
C PRO A 88 -7.62 -8.64 -9.28
N LYS A 89 -7.18 -7.50 -8.75
CA LYS A 89 -7.46 -6.20 -9.37
C LYS A 89 -6.61 -6.09 -10.63
N SER A 90 -7.09 -6.71 -11.70
CA SER A 90 -6.50 -6.67 -13.03
C SER A 90 -6.45 -5.23 -13.51
N HIS A 91 -5.25 -4.68 -13.64
CA HIS A 91 -5.00 -3.54 -14.52
C HIS A 91 -5.07 -4.04 -15.97
N GLY A 92 -6.30 -4.24 -16.44
CA GLY A 92 -6.56 -4.36 -17.87
C GLY A 92 -6.22 -3.04 -18.54
N ALA A 93 -5.32 -3.08 -19.52
CA ALA A 93 -5.19 -2.04 -20.52
C ALA A 93 -6.59 -1.63 -21.01
N THR A 94 -7.08 -0.48 -20.56
CA THR A 94 -8.27 0.15 -21.15
C THR A 94 -7.80 1.34 -21.94
N SER A 95 -7.84 1.15 -23.25
CA SER A 95 -7.74 2.17 -24.27
C SER A 95 -8.61 3.38 -23.92
N SER A 96 -8.09 4.56 -24.26
CA SER A 96 -8.80 5.81 -24.49
C SER A 96 -10.30 5.62 -24.70
N SER A 97 -11.12 6.04 -23.74
CA SER A 97 -12.53 6.33 -23.95
C SER A 97 -12.81 7.70 -23.36
N SER A 98 -12.83 8.67 -24.26
CA SER A 98 -13.13 10.06 -24.00
C SER A 98 -14.53 10.23 -23.37
N ALA A 99 -14.55 11.01 -22.29
CA ALA A 99 -15.60 11.90 -21.79
C ALA A 99 -17.08 11.61 -22.15
N THR A 100 -17.91 11.42 -21.12
CA THR A 100 -19.15 12.21 -20.99
C THR A 100 -19.42 12.62 -19.54
N THR A 101 -19.86 13.87 -19.44
CA THR A 101 -20.07 14.77 -18.30
C THR A 101 -21.20 14.36 -17.36
N ALA A 102 -20.96 14.39 -16.04
CA ALA A 102 -21.89 14.97 -15.05
C ALA A 102 -21.24 15.09 -13.66
N SER A 103 -21.20 16.32 -13.19
CA SER A 103 -20.88 16.81 -11.85
C SER A 103 -21.39 15.98 -10.68
N SER A 104 -20.49 15.63 -9.75
CA SER A 104 -20.67 15.77 -8.29
C SER A 104 -19.42 15.29 -7.55
N GLY A 105 -18.53 16.23 -7.24
CA GLY A 105 -17.53 16.22 -6.17
C GLY A 105 -16.84 14.88 -5.83
N GLY A 106 -15.73 14.60 -6.51
CA GLY A 106 -14.83 13.49 -6.17
C GLY A 106 -14.18 13.67 -4.80
N PHE A 107 -14.46 12.75 -3.88
CA PHE A 107 -13.89 12.66 -2.53
C PHE A 107 -12.51 11.96 -2.52
N GLY A 108 -11.64 12.25 -3.49
CA GLY A 108 -10.33 11.59 -3.60
C GLY A 108 -9.18 12.27 -2.83
N VAL A 109 -9.30 13.57 -2.52
CA VAL A 109 -8.22 14.35 -1.87
C VAL A 109 -8.70 15.07 -0.61
N GLY A 110 -10.02 15.28 -0.46
CA GLY A 110 -10.61 15.99 0.68
C GLY A 110 -10.63 15.20 2.00
N LEU A 111 -10.57 13.87 1.97
CA LEU A 111 -10.63 13.04 3.19
C LEU A 111 -9.33 13.12 3.99
N TYR A 112 -8.16 13.10 3.33
CA TYR A 112 -6.87 13.27 4.00
C TYR A 112 -6.76 14.63 4.69
N ALA A 113 -7.29 15.70 4.10
CA ALA A 113 -7.34 17.02 4.75
C ALA A 113 -8.23 17.00 6.01
N ILE A 114 -9.35 16.28 6.03
CA ILE A 114 -10.22 16.16 7.21
C ILE A 114 -9.55 15.34 8.32
N ILE A 115 -8.83 14.27 7.98
CA ILE A 115 -8.09 13.44 8.96
C ILE A 115 -6.93 14.22 9.56
N LEU A 116 -6.16 14.97 8.76
CA LEU A 116 -5.06 15.79 9.26
C LEU A 116 -5.53 16.96 10.12
N ILE A 117 -6.62 17.62 9.74
CA ILE A 117 -7.22 18.71 10.55
C ILE A 117 -7.82 18.15 11.86
N GLY A 118 -8.49 17.00 11.81
CA GLY A 118 -9.02 16.32 13.00
C GLY A 118 -7.92 15.87 13.97
N GLY A 119 -6.83 15.30 13.45
CA GLY A 119 -5.67 14.90 14.25
C GLY A 119 -4.97 16.07 14.93
N ALA A 120 -4.79 17.20 14.22
CA ALA A 120 -4.20 18.41 14.79
C ALA A 120 -5.05 19.04 15.91
N ILE A 121 -6.38 19.04 15.75
CA ILE A 121 -7.30 19.56 16.78
C ILE A 121 -7.30 18.64 18.02
N ALA A 122 -7.31 17.32 17.83
CA ALA A 122 -7.25 16.35 18.93
C ALA A 122 -5.92 16.45 19.70
N TYR A 123 -4.79 16.58 18.99
CA TYR A 123 -3.48 16.76 19.60
C TYR A 123 -3.38 18.08 20.39
N GLY A 124 -3.89 19.18 19.83
CA GLY A 124 -3.95 20.47 20.52
C GLY A 124 -4.78 20.42 21.82
N ALA A 125 -5.94 19.76 21.78
CA ALA A 125 -6.79 19.59 22.96
C ALA A 125 -6.14 18.70 24.03
N TYR A 126 -5.46 17.62 23.63
CA TYR A 126 -4.74 16.74 24.55
C TYR A 126 -3.59 17.46 25.26
N ASN A 127 -2.80 18.23 24.50
CA ASN A 127 -1.68 19.00 25.04
C ASN A 127 -2.14 20.10 26.01
N TYR A 128 -3.30 20.73 25.73
CA TYR A 128 -3.90 21.73 26.62
C TYR A 128 -4.44 21.12 27.93
N LEU A 129 -5.04 19.93 27.88
CA LEU A 129 -5.50 19.20 29.07
C LEU A 129 -4.34 18.73 29.95
N GLU A 130 -3.23 18.27 29.36
CA GLU A 130 -2.01 17.97 30.11
C GLU A 130 -1.44 19.21 30.81
N ALA A 131 -1.42 20.36 30.14
CA ALA A 131 -0.95 21.61 30.73
C ALA A 131 -1.81 22.06 31.94
N GLN A 132 -3.12 21.74 31.95
CA GLN A 132 -3.97 22.00 33.13
C GLN A 132 -3.75 21.00 34.26
N LYS A 133 -3.49 19.72 33.95
CA LYS A 133 -3.16 18.72 34.98
C LYS A 133 -1.82 18.99 35.67
N ALA A 134 -0.88 19.63 34.99
CA ALA A 134 0.41 20.01 35.56
C ALA A 134 0.35 21.22 36.52
N GLN A 135 -0.80 21.89 36.66
CA GLN A 135 -0.99 23.05 37.55
C GLN A 135 -1.88 22.76 38.77
N GLN A 136 -2.28 21.50 39.00
CA GLN A 136 -2.98 21.07 40.23
C GLN A 136 -2.05 20.41 41.24
#